data_AF-A0A7X8EUI7-F1
#
_entry.id   AF-A0A7X8EUI7-F1
#
_cell.length_a   1.000
_cell.length_b   1.000
_cell.length_c   1.000
_cell.angle_alpha   90.00
_cell.angle_beta   90.00
_cell.angle_gamma   90.00
#
_symmetry.space_group_name_H-M   'P 1'
#
loop_
_entity.id
_entity.type
_entity.pdbx_description
1 polymer ?
#
loop_
_entity_poly.entity_id
_entity_poly.type
_entity_poly.pdbx_seq_one_letter_code
_entity_poly.pdbx_strand_id
1 'polypeptide(L)'
;METLFSYVSTYHILFAAVLAFIITNMIQKVMELHEIKKKKQATPEGKFMDIASVMAKCKELFPIDIIYFHGQEFRRGMKVKIITIQKKVIEGELIGKNKVDLVCVKTQNHIIAHEIEKIEDMMILESREDAQI
;
A
#
# COMPACT_ATOMS: atom_id res chain seq x y z
N MET A 1 -23.78 -15.30 -47.00
CA MET A 1 -22.65 -14.88 -46.15
C MET A 1 -21.59 -15.98 -46.14
N GLU A 2 -21.16 -16.45 -47.32
CA GLU A 2 -20.31 -17.66 -47.44
C GLU A 2 -19.26 -17.58 -48.58
N THR A 3 -18.95 -16.37 -49.07
CA THR A 3 -17.97 -16.20 -50.16
C THR A 3 -16.59 -15.75 -49.69
N LEU A 4 -16.42 -15.42 -48.39
CA LEU A 4 -15.13 -14.98 -47.83
C LEU A 4 -14.16 -16.14 -47.55
N PHE A 5 -14.64 -17.37 -47.40
CA PHE A 5 -13.81 -18.53 -47.02
C PHE A 5 -13.31 -19.38 -48.21
N SER A 6 -13.81 -19.15 -49.43
CA SER A 6 -13.48 -20.01 -50.59
C SER A 6 -12.12 -19.70 -51.24
N TYR A 7 -11.46 -18.60 -50.86
CA TYR A 7 -10.13 -18.19 -51.35
C TYR A 7 -9.07 -18.22 -50.24
N VAL A 8 -9.31 -18.94 -49.15
CA VAL A 8 -8.28 -19.13 -48.13
C VAL A 8 -7.37 -20.27 -48.57
N SER A 9 -6.36 -19.93 -49.37
CA SER A 9 -5.22 -20.80 -49.62
C SER A 9 -4.54 -21.17 -48.30
N THR A 10 -4.05 -22.40 -48.16
CA THR A 10 -3.31 -22.90 -46.99
C THR A 10 -2.18 -21.97 -46.56
N TYR A 11 -1.60 -21.23 -47.52
CA TYR A 11 -0.61 -20.20 -47.27
C TYR A 11 -1.14 -19.06 -46.38
N HIS A 12 -2.37 -18.60 -46.59
CA HIS A 12 -2.97 -17.54 -45.77
C HIS A 12 -3.23 -17.99 -44.34
N ILE A 13 -3.58 -19.26 -44.13
CA ILE A 13 -3.78 -19.85 -42.80
C ILE A 13 -2.45 -19.92 -42.05
N LEU A 14 -1.40 -20.43 -42.70
CA LEU A 14 -0.06 -20.51 -42.11
C LEU A 14 0.50 -19.13 -41.82
N PHE A 15 0.33 -18.18 -42.75
CA PHE A 15 0.78 -16.81 -42.56
C PHE A 15 0.04 -16.11 -41.42
N ALA A 16 -1.28 -16.28 -41.30
CA ALA A 16 -2.06 -15.75 -40.20
C ALA A 16 -1.64 -16.34 -38.85
N ALA A 17 -1.34 -17.64 -38.78
CA ALA A 17 -0.86 -18.29 -37.56
C ALA A 17 0.50 -17.73 -37.10
N VAL A 18 1.43 -17.52 -38.03
CA VAL A 18 2.74 -16.92 -37.73
C VAL A 18 2.59 -15.47 -37.26
N LEU A 19 1.74 -14.68 -37.93
CA LEU A 19 1.46 -13.31 -37.51
C LEU A 19 0.81 -13.24 -36.12
N ALA A 20 -0.17 -14.10 -35.86
CA ALA A 20 -0.82 -14.17 -34.55
C ALA A 20 0.20 -14.50 -33.45
N PHE A 21 1.11 -15.45 -33.69
CA PHE A 21 2.17 -15.79 -32.74
C PHE A 21 3.10 -14.60 -32.43
N ILE A 22 3.48 -13.83 -33.45
CA ILE A 22 4.32 -12.63 -33.27
C ILE A 22 3.58 -11.55 -32.47
N ILE A 23 2.31 -11.28 -32.82
CA ILE A 23 1.47 -10.29 -32.15
C ILE A 23 1.27 -10.66 -30.68
N THR A 24 0.94 -11.92 -30.38
CA THR A 24 0.77 -12.39 -29.00
C THR A 24 2.04 -12.22 -28.18
N ASN A 25 3.20 -12.56 -28.74
CA ASN A 25 4.49 -12.45 -28.05
C ASN A 25 4.86 -10.97 -27.77
N MET A 26 4.54 -10.06 -28.70
CA MET A 26 4.71 -8.62 -28.49
C MET A 26 3.78 -8.08 -27.39
N ILE A 27 2.51 -8.48 -27.38
CA ILE A 27 1.54 -8.07 -26.35
C ILE A 27 2.00 -8.54 -24.97
N GLN A 28 2.42 -9.80 -24.84
CA GLN A 28 2.91 -10.35 -23.56
C GLN A 28 4.10 -9.56 -22.99
N LYS A 29 5.09 -9.26 -23.83
CA LYS A 29 6.26 -8.45 -23.41
C LYS A 29 5.88 -7.03 -22.99
N VAL A 30 4.94 -6.40 -23.70
CA VAL A 30 4.47 -5.05 -23.33
C VAL A 30 3.67 -5.07 -22.03
N MET A 31 2.82 -6.09 -21.81
CA MET A 31 2.08 -6.26 -20.57
C MET A 31 3.00 -6.52 -19.38
N GLU A 32 4.03 -7.36 -19.53
CA GLU A 32 5.04 -7.60 -18.50
C GLU A 32 5.80 -6.31 -18.13
N LEU A 33 6.23 -5.52 -19.13
CA LEU A 33 6.89 -4.25 -18.89
C LEU A 33 5.97 -3.22 -18.21
N HIS A 34 4.68 -3.21 -18.57
CA HIS A 34 3.70 -2.33 -17.96
C HIS A 34 3.44 -2.69 -16.50
N GLU A 35 3.30 -3.98 -16.17
CA GLU A 35 3.17 -4.48 -14.81
C GLU A 35 4.43 -4.20 -13.96
N ILE A 36 5.63 -4.36 -14.52
CA ILE A 36 6.89 -4.01 -13.83
C ILE A 36 6.97 -2.50 -13.58
N LYS A 37 6.60 -1.65 -14.55
CA LYS A 37 6.55 -0.19 -14.36
C LYS A 37 5.53 0.23 -13.31
N LYS A 38 4.35 -0.40 -13.28
CA LYS A 38 3.32 -0.14 -12.28
C LYS A 38 3.77 -0.55 -10.88
N LYS A 39 4.47 -1.69 -10.74
CA LYS A 39 5.09 -2.12 -9.47
C LYS A 39 6.25 -1.22 -9.03
N LYS A 40 7.05 -0.69 -9.96
CA LYS A 40 8.10 0.31 -9.68
C LYS A 40 7.55 1.68 -9.27
N GLN A 41 6.33 2.03 -9.64
CA GLN A 41 5.66 3.24 -9.14
C GLN A 41 5.03 3.03 -7.75
N ALA A 42 4.61 1.79 -7.44
CA ALA A 42 4.10 1.43 -6.12
C ALA A 42 5.21 1.20 -5.07
N THR A 43 6.45 1.01 -5.51
CA THR A 43 7.63 0.91 -4.64
C THR A 43 8.43 2.19 -4.82
N PRO A 44 8.41 3.15 -3.88
CA PRO A 44 9.27 4.32 -3.97
C PRO A 44 10.74 3.86 -3.87
N GLU A 45 11.34 3.57 -5.01
CA GLU A 45 12.78 3.32 -5.14
C GLU A 45 13.51 4.63 -4.81
N GLY A 46 14.17 4.64 -3.66
CA GLY A 46 15.49 5.24 -3.48
C GLY A 46 15.63 6.71 -3.91
N LYS A 47 14.98 7.61 -3.19
CA LYS A 47 15.63 8.88 -2.81
C LYS A 47 15.51 8.98 -1.30
N PHE A 48 16.51 9.55 -0.65
CA PHE A 48 16.35 10.14 0.68
C PHE A 48 15.26 11.21 0.56
N MET A 49 13.99 10.80 0.51
CA MET A 49 12.87 11.67 0.79
C MET A 49 13.12 12.08 2.22
N ASP A 50 13.43 13.37 2.38
CA ASP A 50 13.58 14.00 3.67
C ASP A 50 12.46 13.46 4.57
N ILE A 51 12.85 12.72 5.63
CA ILE A 51 11.90 12.06 6.53
C ILE A 51 10.90 13.10 7.06
N ALA A 52 11.34 14.36 7.20
CA ALA A 52 10.47 15.47 7.55
C ALA A 52 9.38 15.73 6.49
N SER A 53 9.70 15.67 5.19
CA SER A 53 8.74 15.83 4.09
C SER A 53 7.72 14.69 4.06
N VAL A 54 8.17 13.44 4.27
CA VAL A 54 7.25 12.28 4.36
C VAL A 54 6.32 12.42 5.55
N MET A 55 6.86 12.80 6.71
CA MET A 55 6.07 13.00 7.93
C MET A 55 5.09 14.16 7.79
N ALA A 56 5.48 15.27 7.14
CA ALA A 56 4.57 16.37 6.84
C ALA A 56 3.40 15.89 5.98
N LYS A 57 3.68 15.11 4.94
CA LYS A 57 2.62 14.53 4.10
C LYS A 57 1.73 13.56 4.85
N CYS A 58 2.29 12.73 5.73
CA CYS A 58 1.50 11.86 6.59
C CYS A 58 0.59 12.66 7.54
N LYS A 59 1.06 13.77 8.12
CA LYS A 59 0.22 14.64 8.96
C LYS A 59 -0.92 15.29 8.16
N GLU A 60 -0.69 15.66 6.90
CA GLU A 60 -1.75 16.15 6.01
C GLU A 60 -2.79 15.06 5.67
N LEU A 61 -2.32 13.83 5.41
CA LEU A 61 -3.19 12.70 5.05
C LEU A 61 -3.98 12.15 6.25
N PHE A 62 -3.47 12.31 7.47
CA PHE A 62 -4.08 11.87 8.73
C PHE A 62 -4.35 13.05 9.67
N PRO A 63 -5.30 13.93 9.31
CA PRO A 63 -5.52 15.21 9.99
C PRO A 63 -6.25 15.08 11.33
N ILE A 64 -6.76 13.90 11.69
CA ILE A 64 -7.50 13.68 12.94
C ILE A 64 -6.51 13.22 14.01
N ASP A 65 -6.25 14.09 14.98
CA ASP A 65 -5.18 13.91 15.97
C ASP A 65 -5.63 13.10 17.20
N ILE A 66 -6.94 12.95 17.38
CA ILE A 66 -7.56 12.27 18.53
C ILE A 66 -8.37 11.08 18.02
N ILE A 67 -8.09 9.90 18.56
CA ILE A 67 -8.78 8.65 18.24
C ILE A 67 -9.41 8.12 19.53
N TYR A 68 -10.72 7.91 19.48
CA TYR A 68 -11.45 7.23 20.54
C TYR A 68 -11.59 5.75 20.17
N PHE A 69 -11.03 4.87 21.00
CA PHE A 69 -11.07 3.42 20.79
C PHE A 69 -11.39 2.73 22.13
N HIS A 70 -12.46 1.92 22.15
CA HIS A 70 -13.00 1.28 23.36
C HIS A 70 -13.15 2.20 24.59
N GLY A 71 -13.54 3.46 24.37
CA GLY A 71 -13.73 4.43 25.45
C GLY A 71 -12.42 5.07 25.97
N GLN A 72 -11.27 4.69 25.43
CA GLN A 72 -9.99 5.33 25.70
C GLN A 72 -9.64 6.33 24.59
N GLU A 73 -8.99 7.43 24.98
CA GLU A 73 -8.52 8.47 24.07
C GLU A 73 -7.04 8.28 23.75
N PHE A 74 -6.72 8.27 22.46
CA PHE A 74 -5.36 8.20 21.94
C PHE A 74 -5.06 9.44 21.13
N ARG A 75 -3.95 10.12 21.45
CA ARG A 75 -3.54 11.36 20.80
C ARG A 75 -2.28 11.16 19.95
N ARG A 76 -2.17 11.95 18.88
CA ARG A 76 -0.93 12.08 18.10
C ARG A 76 0.28 12.26 19.03
N GLY A 77 1.36 11.54 18.73
CA GLY A 77 2.61 11.54 19.49
C GLY A 77 2.67 10.49 20.60
N MET A 78 1.54 9.89 21.01
CA MET A 78 1.55 8.81 22.00
C MET A 78 2.26 7.57 21.43
N LYS A 79 3.08 6.92 22.27
CA LYS A 79 3.59 5.59 21.96
C LYS A 79 2.48 4.59 22.21
N VAL A 80 2.12 3.83 21.19
CA VAL A 80 1.03 2.86 21.22
C VAL A 80 1.50 1.50 20.78
N LYS A 81 0.86 0.48 21.32
CA LYS A 81 0.90 -0.90 20.86
C LYS A 81 -0.48 -1.26 20.31
N ILE A 82 -0.53 -1.62 19.03
CA ILE A 82 -1.73 -2.03 18.33
C ILE A 82 -1.66 -3.52 18.08
N ILE A 83 -2.72 -4.23 18.45
CA ILE A 83 -2.93 -5.64 18.13
C ILE A 83 -4.04 -5.71 17.09
N THR A 84 -3.72 -6.25 15.92
CA THR A 84 -4.72 -6.45 14.85
C THR A 84 -5.51 -7.74 15.07
N ILE A 85 -6.68 -7.87 14.44
CA ILE A 85 -7.47 -9.12 14.42
C ILE A 85 -6.67 -10.34 13.92
N GLN A 86 -5.64 -10.12 13.11
CA GLN A 86 -4.72 -11.16 12.62
C GLN A 86 -3.59 -11.48 13.62
N LYS A 87 -3.71 -11.01 14.86
CA LYS A 87 -2.69 -11.13 15.93
C LYS A 87 -1.33 -10.54 15.59
N LYS A 88 -1.26 -9.65 14.59
CA LYS A 88 -0.06 -8.85 14.31
C LYS A 88 0.04 -7.71 15.31
N VAL A 89 1.23 -7.55 15.88
CA VAL A 89 1.58 -6.46 16.81
C VAL A 89 2.29 -5.34 16.05
N ILE A 90 1.84 -4.10 16.24
CA ILE A 90 2.45 -2.89 15.69
C ILE A 90 2.74 -1.95 16.86
N GLU A 91 4.01 -1.59 17.03
CA GLU A 91 4.45 -0.69 18.10
C GLU A 91 5.11 0.56 17.50
N GLY A 92 4.69 1.73 17.97
CA GLY A 92 5.21 2.99 17.42
C GLY A 92 4.50 4.23 17.94
N GLU A 93 4.85 5.36 17.34
CA GLU A 93 4.28 6.68 17.62
C GLU A 93 3.01 6.88 16.79
N LEU A 94 1.89 7.21 17.44
CA LEU A 94 0.62 7.48 16.77
C LEU A 94 0.71 8.79 15.99
N ILE A 95 0.46 8.74 14.68
CA ILE A 95 0.44 9.93 13.82
C ILE A 95 -0.97 10.52 13.73
N GLY A 96 -2.00 9.69 13.72
CA GLY A 96 -3.39 10.13 13.68
C GLY A 96 -4.27 9.25 12.81
N LYS A 97 -5.47 9.73 12.53
CA LYS A 97 -6.50 9.05 11.75
C LYS A 97 -6.94 9.90 10.56
N ASN A 98 -7.45 9.28 9.51
CA ASN A 98 -8.02 9.98 8.37
C ASN A 98 -9.54 9.78 8.27
N LYS A 99 -10.17 10.41 7.27
CA LYS A 99 -11.63 10.37 7.07
C LYS A 99 -12.19 9.01 6.64
N VAL A 100 -11.32 8.07 6.24
CA VAL A 100 -11.69 6.70 5.84
C VAL A 100 -11.30 5.69 6.92
N ASP A 101 -11.19 6.16 8.16
CA ASP A 101 -10.94 5.35 9.34
C ASP A 101 -9.63 4.52 9.34
N LEU A 102 -8.63 4.98 8.59
CA LEU A 102 -7.26 4.47 8.69
C LEU A 102 -6.52 5.19 9.82
N VAL A 103 -5.88 4.41 10.69
CA VAL A 103 -4.95 4.86 11.74
C VAL A 103 -3.52 4.73 11.24
N CYS A 104 -2.73 5.78 11.42
CA CYS A 104 -1.33 5.84 11.02
C CYS A 104 -0.41 5.77 12.23
N VAL A 105 0.55 4.87 12.19
CA VAL A 105 1.58 4.68 13.22
C VAL A 105 2.96 4.70 12.59
N LYS A 106 3.85 5.50 13.16
CA LYS A 106 5.27 5.52 12.83
C LYS A 106 5.99 4.53 13.72
N THR A 107 6.44 3.43 13.14
CA THR A 107 7.37 2.48 13.77
C THR A 107 8.81 2.99 13.63
N GLN A 108 9.79 2.21 14.09
CA GLN A 108 11.21 2.58 13.96
C GLN A 108 11.65 2.77 12.50
N ASN A 109 11.19 1.91 11.59
CA ASN A 109 11.68 1.88 10.20
C ASN A 109 10.60 2.17 9.15
N HIS A 110 9.32 2.13 9.53
CA HIS A 110 8.20 2.20 8.59
C HIS A 110 7.05 3.04 9.13
N ILE A 111 6.32 3.68 8.23
CA ILE A 111 5.01 4.27 8.52
C ILE A 111 3.96 3.26 8.08
N ILE A 112 3.07 2.89 8.99
CA ILE A 112 2.03 1.88 8.78
C ILE A 112 0.67 2.56 8.90
N ALA A 113 -0.17 2.41 7.87
CA ALA A 113 -1.57 2.76 7.92
C ALA A 113 -2.41 1.47 8.05
N HIS A 114 -3.35 1.44 8.98
CA HIS A 114 -4.20 0.28 9.24
C HIS A 114 -5.65 0.69 9.49
N GLU A 115 -6.60 -0.09 9.01
CA GLU A 115 -8.04 0.14 9.27
C GLU A 115 -8.35 -0.05 10.75
N ILE A 116 -9.03 0.93 11.37
CA ILE A 116 -9.38 0.87 12.79
C ILE A 116 -10.27 -0.33 13.12
N GLU A 117 -11.13 -0.74 12.19
CA GLU A 117 -12.03 -1.90 12.34
C GLU A 117 -11.28 -3.24 12.40
N LYS A 118 -10.04 -3.28 11.89
CA LYS A 118 -9.18 -4.47 11.92
C LYS A 118 -8.21 -4.46 13.11
N ILE A 119 -8.35 -3.47 14.00
CA ILE A 119 -7.65 -3.42 15.28
C ILE A 119 -8.49 -4.15 16.31
N GLU A 120 -7.88 -5.13 16.97
CA GLU A 120 -8.46 -5.86 18.09
C GLU A 120 -8.22 -5.10 19.41
N ASP A 121 -7.03 -4.56 19.61
CA ASP A 121 -6.68 -3.86 20.84
C ASP A 121 -5.66 -2.73 20.59
N MET A 122 -5.71 -1.69 21.43
CA MET A 122 -4.78 -0.57 21.42
C MET A 122 -4.39 -0.21 22.86
N MET A 123 -3.09 -0.15 23.14
CA MET A 123 -2.55 0.15 24.47
C MET A 123 -1.57 1.30 24.39
N ILE A 124 -1.57 2.16 25.40
CA ILE A 124 -0.55 3.21 25.58
C ILE A 124 0.69 2.58 26.20
N LEU A 125 1.85 2.78 25.57
CA LEU A 125 3.14 2.40 26.12
C LEU A 125 3.67 3.60 26.91
N GLU A 126 3.51 3.60 28.22
CA GLU A 126 4.11 4.61 29.08
C GLU A 126 5.63 4.62 28.88
N SER A 127 6.19 5.78 28.51
CA SER A 127 7.62 6.00 28.66
C SER A 127 7.91 6.05 30.15
N ARG A 128 8.73 5.10 30.63
CA ARG A 128 9.38 5.17 31.93
C ARG A 128 10.34 6.37 31.94
N GLU A 129 9.81 7.57 32.09
CA GLU A 129 10.53 8.80 32.41
C GLU A 129 9.94 9.29 33.71
N ASP A 130 10.37 8.68 34.82
CA ASP A 130 10.31 9.21 36.18
C ASP A 130 11.05 8.23 37.11
N ALA A 131 12.36 8.44 37.30
CA ALA A 131 13.10 8.13 38.54
C ALA A 131 14.61 8.28 38.31
N GLN A 132 15.14 9.50 38.50
CA GLN A 132 16.40 9.68 39.23
C GLN A 132 16.39 11.09 39.80
N ILE A 133 16.09 11.14 41.11
CA ILE A 133 16.40 12.22 42.04
C ILE A 133 17.92 12.29 42.17
#